data_AF-A0AAD4QQ51-F1
#
_entry.id   AF-A0AAD4QQ51-F1
#
_cell.length_a   1.000
_cell.length_b   1.000
_cell.length_c   1.000
_cell.angle_alpha   90.00
_cell.angle_beta   90.00
_cell.angle_gamma   90.00
#
_symmetry.space_group_name_H-M   'P 1'
#
loop_
_entity.id
_entity.type
_entity.pdbx_description
1 polymer ?
#
loop_
_entity_poly.entity_id
_entity_poly.type
_entity_poly.pdbx_seq_one_letter_code
_entity_poly.pdbx_strand_id
1 'polypeptide(L)'
;MSMAQSSTLRNSVPPFVILFFLVYIFSSDYSMNCFPDFGNYKRIGVVSAEELSLDDPSRRLIIVGDIHGMKSSLDDLLNQVSYNKDKDTLIHLGDITAKGPHSGSLSVLSFLGTHNITGVRGNHDQMVIEWRAWLNWIETLEAGAGSRWLLDLEVKWENANLGGELEDDSDDHKWWSRIPRGWKLFSDHYLIARAIGKSDYDYLLSLPLVLHLPSEHVFLVHAGLLPYDPTLPIASKRQPLAHLPKLPLDVREDSISALRNAQELSILDDIKQNNNPWVLLNIRNLRKDNTVSRKTGKGKPWAEVWDGAMSRCAGFESTVQGTGGSFPCHPSTVIYGHTASRGLDIHRWTMGLDTGCVYGRKLTALVLDSGHSRRGTLLPGAYEGHALGVRDDDDDEDDGGESVKSNPATVPFGDGGQARLVSVECRTPKGQEHRSA
;
A
#
# COMPACT_ATOMS: atom_id res chain seq x y z
N MET A 1 -73.31 -4.96 -60.32
CA MET A 1 -73.46 -6.38 -59.96
C MET A 1 -72.10 -6.92 -59.53
N SER A 2 -72.08 -7.52 -58.35
CA SER A 2 -71.08 -8.38 -57.72
C SER A 2 -69.66 -7.85 -57.44
N MET A 3 -69.37 -7.78 -56.14
CA MET A 3 -68.05 -7.96 -55.52
C MET A 3 -67.46 -9.35 -55.84
N ALA A 4 -66.13 -9.49 -55.78
CA ALA A 4 -65.43 -10.23 -54.70
C ALA A 4 -63.95 -10.58 -55.05
N GLN A 5 -63.05 -10.30 -54.09
CA GLN A 5 -61.90 -11.12 -53.62
C GLN A 5 -60.73 -11.40 -54.58
N SER A 6 -59.45 -11.54 -54.19
CA SER A 6 -58.72 -11.48 -52.90
C SER A 6 -57.21 -11.40 -53.20
N SER A 7 -56.47 -10.68 -52.34
CA SER A 7 -55.07 -10.88 -51.90
C SER A 7 -54.00 -11.47 -52.84
N THR A 8 -52.85 -10.79 -52.96
CA THR A 8 -51.57 -11.23 -52.35
C THR A 8 -50.47 -10.16 -52.49
N LEU A 9 -49.82 -9.85 -51.37
CA LEU A 9 -48.61 -9.03 -51.29
C LEU A 9 -47.37 -9.83 -51.74
N ARG A 10 -46.52 -9.23 -52.57
CA ARG A 10 -45.07 -9.49 -52.58
C ARG A 10 -44.30 -8.18 -52.77
N ASN A 11 -43.29 -8.05 -51.93
CA ASN A 11 -42.38 -6.92 -51.77
C ASN A 11 -41.53 -6.64 -53.02
N SER A 12 -41.31 -5.36 -53.29
CA SER A 12 -40.16 -4.86 -54.04
C SER A 12 -39.76 -3.48 -53.51
N VAL A 13 -38.58 -3.41 -52.91
CA VAL A 13 -37.96 -2.23 -52.29
C VAL A 13 -37.22 -1.41 -53.35
N PRO A 14 -37.30 -0.06 -53.37
CA PRO A 14 -36.37 0.79 -54.10
C PRO A 14 -35.27 1.38 -53.19
N PRO A 15 -34.14 1.87 -53.74
CA PRO A 15 -32.92 2.14 -52.99
C PRO A 15 -32.97 3.51 -52.32
N PHE A 16 -32.73 3.56 -51.01
CA PHE A 16 -32.41 4.80 -50.29
C PHE A 16 -30.90 4.88 -50.07
N VAL A 17 -30.28 5.86 -50.73
CA VAL A 17 -28.95 6.36 -50.41
C VAL A 17 -29.08 7.09 -49.06
N ILE A 18 -28.61 6.45 -47.98
CA ILE A 18 -28.48 7.10 -46.67
C ILE A 18 -27.03 7.57 -46.54
N LEU A 19 -26.87 8.88 -46.69
CA LEU A 19 -25.67 9.62 -46.31
C LEU A 19 -25.58 9.60 -44.77
N PHE A 20 -24.80 8.68 -44.21
CA PHE A 20 -24.48 8.70 -42.78
C PHE A 20 -23.56 9.89 -42.50
N PHE A 21 -24.13 10.99 -42.02
CA PHE A 21 -23.37 11.98 -41.27
C PHE A 21 -22.85 11.31 -39.99
N LEU A 22 -21.55 11.01 -39.97
CA LEU A 22 -20.78 10.78 -38.75
C LEU A 22 -20.90 12.03 -37.88
N VAL A 23 -21.81 12.00 -36.91
CA VAL A 23 -21.71 12.87 -35.73
C VAL A 23 -20.54 12.33 -34.92
N TYR A 24 -19.33 12.79 -35.24
CA TYR A 24 -18.23 12.77 -34.29
C TYR A 24 -18.66 13.66 -33.13
N ILE A 25 -19.09 13.04 -32.03
CA ILE A 25 -19.22 13.72 -30.75
C ILE A 25 -17.79 14.07 -30.32
N PHE A 26 -17.37 15.31 -30.60
CA PHE A 26 -16.27 15.95 -29.88
C PHE A 26 -16.69 16.11 -28.42
N SER A 27 -16.36 15.12 -27.60
CA SER A 27 -16.38 15.26 -26.15
C SER A 27 -15.04 14.78 -25.63
N SER A 28 -13.98 15.58 -25.82
CA SER A 28 -12.65 15.28 -25.26
C SER A 28 -11.66 16.45 -25.15
N ASP A 29 -11.97 17.68 -25.58
CA ASP A 29 -10.95 18.75 -25.53
C ASP A 29 -10.98 19.65 -24.28
N TYR A 30 -11.94 19.46 -23.37
CA TYR A 30 -12.04 20.31 -22.17
C TYR A 30 -11.31 19.77 -20.93
N SER A 31 -10.82 18.53 -20.90
CA SER A 31 -10.14 17.98 -19.72
C SER A 31 -8.61 18.13 -19.71
N MET A 32 -7.98 18.44 -20.84
CA MET A 32 -6.52 18.47 -20.97
C MET A 32 -5.86 19.73 -20.34
N ASN A 33 -6.63 20.78 -20.05
CA ASN A 33 -6.08 22.03 -19.49
C ASN A 33 -6.18 22.12 -17.95
N CYS A 34 -6.94 21.25 -17.30
CA CYS A 34 -7.10 21.28 -15.84
C CYS A 34 -5.89 20.63 -15.16
N PHE A 35 -5.46 21.22 -14.04
CA PHE A 35 -4.42 20.62 -13.22
C PHE A 35 -4.84 19.21 -12.77
N PRO A 36 -3.95 18.21 -12.80
CA PRO A 36 -4.33 16.83 -12.49
C PRO A 36 -4.90 16.65 -11.08
N ASP A 37 -5.90 15.77 -10.95
CA ASP A 37 -6.42 15.36 -9.66
C ASP A 37 -5.58 14.22 -9.08
N PHE A 38 -4.81 14.52 -8.04
CA PHE A 38 -4.03 13.55 -7.28
C PHE A 38 -4.87 12.79 -6.23
N GLY A 39 -6.15 13.13 -6.11
CA GLY A 39 -7.11 12.59 -5.16
C GLY A 39 -7.73 11.24 -5.54
N ASN A 40 -7.39 10.69 -6.71
CA ASN A 40 -7.98 9.44 -7.19
C ASN A 40 -7.22 8.21 -6.66
N TYR A 41 -7.79 7.57 -5.63
CA TYR A 41 -7.23 6.39 -4.99
C TYR A 41 -8.19 5.21 -5.09
N LYS A 42 -7.63 4.02 -5.34
CA LYS A 42 -8.31 2.78 -4.96
C LYS A 42 -8.18 2.64 -3.45
N ARG A 43 -9.25 2.90 -2.69
CA ARG A 43 -9.17 2.92 -1.22
C ARG A 43 -8.88 1.52 -0.66
N ILE A 44 -9.68 0.53 -1.06
CA ILE A 44 -9.62 -0.84 -0.54
C ILE A 44 -9.52 -1.82 -1.71
N GLY A 45 -8.63 -2.79 -1.60
CA GLY A 45 -8.68 -4.04 -2.34
C GLY A 45 -8.98 -5.20 -1.40
N VAL A 46 -9.51 -6.30 -1.94
CA VAL A 46 -9.79 -7.51 -1.17
C VAL A 46 -9.12 -8.67 -1.89
N VAL A 47 -8.42 -9.52 -1.13
CA VAL A 47 -7.92 -10.81 -1.61
C VAL A 47 -8.80 -11.88 -0.98
N SER A 48 -9.46 -12.68 -1.81
CA SER A 48 -10.43 -13.66 -1.33
C SER A 48 -9.75 -14.92 -0.78
N ALA A 49 -10.50 -15.73 -0.03
CA ALA A 49 -10.02 -17.02 0.45
C ALA A 49 -9.61 -17.94 -0.71
N GLU A 50 -10.33 -17.88 -1.83
CA GLU A 50 -10.06 -18.66 -3.04
C GLU A 50 -8.76 -18.21 -3.72
N GLU A 51 -8.48 -16.91 -3.75
CA GLU A 51 -7.22 -16.39 -4.31
C GLU A 51 -6.01 -16.79 -3.45
N LEU A 52 -6.16 -16.77 -2.13
CA LEU A 52 -5.13 -17.22 -1.20
C LEU A 52 -4.95 -18.75 -1.25
N SER A 53 -6.06 -19.50 -1.20
CA SER A 53 -6.12 -20.98 -1.13
C SER A 53 -5.21 -21.56 -0.04
N LEU A 54 -5.14 -20.93 1.15
CA LEU A 54 -4.24 -21.36 2.23
C LEU A 54 -4.68 -22.65 2.97
N ASP A 55 -5.83 -23.20 2.57
CA ASP A 55 -6.27 -24.55 2.94
C ASP A 55 -5.54 -25.66 2.16
N ASP A 56 -4.99 -25.36 0.98
CA ASP A 56 -4.15 -26.27 0.22
C ASP A 56 -2.72 -26.31 0.81
N PRO A 57 -2.21 -27.49 1.23
CA PRO A 57 -0.89 -27.65 1.84
C PRO A 57 0.31 -27.19 0.98
N SER A 58 0.08 -26.96 -0.32
CA SER A 58 1.09 -26.54 -1.28
C SER A 58 1.11 -25.03 -1.52
N ARG A 59 0.14 -24.29 -0.97
CA ARG A 59 0.01 -22.84 -1.13
C ARG A 59 0.63 -22.11 0.05
N ARG A 60 1.13 -20.90 -0.20
CA ARG A 60 1.63 -19.98 0.83
C ARG A 60 1.45 -18.53 0.41
N LEU A 61 1.34 -17.67 1.41
CA LEU A 61 1.31 -16.22 1.24
C LEU A 61 2.66 -15.64 1.69
N ILE A 62 3.30 -14.86 0.81
CA ILE A 62 4.57 -14.18 1.05
C ILE A 62 4.31 -12.67 0.97
N ILE A 63 4.60 -11.95 2.05
CA ILE A 63 4.38 -10.51 2.16
C ILE A 63 5.73 -9.83 2.35
N VAL A 64 6.12 -8.95 1.43
CA VAL A 64 7.44 -8.29 1.40
C VAL A 64 7.32 -6.82 1.84
N GLY A 65 8.25 -6.36 2.68
CA GLY A 65 8.39 -4.94 3.06
C GLY A 65 8.88 -4.04 1.93
N ASP A 66 9.22 -2.79 2.28
CA ASP A 66 9.61 -1.73 1.34
C ASP A 66 10.84 -2.11 0.49
N ILE A 67 10.68 -2.03 -0.84
CA ILE A 67 11.68 -2.55 -1.79
C ILE A 67 12.61 -1.45 -2.29
N HIS A 68 12.11 -0.25 -2.55
CA HIS A 68 12.88 0.92 -3.00
C HIS A 68 13.84 0.64 -4.17
N GLY A 69 13.40 -0.11 -5.18
CA GLY A 69 14.20 -0.45 -6.35
C GLY A 69 15.38 -1.39 -6.07
N MET A 70 15.46 -2.01 -4.89
CA MET A 70 16.51 -2.95 -4.51
C MET A 70 16.30 -4.33 -5.17
N LYS A 71 16.36 -4.36 -6.50
CA LYS A 71 16.03 -5.53 -7.33
C LYS A 71 16.83 -6.77 -6.97
N SER A 72 18.14 -6.65 -6.76
CA SER A 72 18.99 -7.78 -6.38
C SER A 72 18.56 -8.38 -5.04
N SER A 73 18.24 -7.53 -4.06
CA SER A 73 17.77 -7.99 -2.76
C SER A 73 16.41 -8.66 -2.86
N LEU A 74 15.51 -8.15 -3.71
CA LEU A 74 14.23 -8.82 -3.99
C LEU A 74 14.48 -10.21 -4.59
N ASP A 75 15.39 -10.33 -5.57
CA ASP A 75 15.73 -11.62 -6.17
C ASP A 75 16.32 -12.59 -5.15
N ASP A 76 17.24 -12.13 -4.30
CA ASP A 76 17.84 -12.93 -3.24
C ASP A 76 16.78 -13.43 -2.25
N LEU A 77 15.83 -12.57 -1.86
CA LEU A 77 14.73 -12.93 -0.98
C LEU A 77 13.81 -13.98 -1.61
N LEU A 78 13.41 -13.76 -2.86
CA LEU A 78 12.57 -14.70 -3.61
C LEU A 78 13.28 -16.05 -3.81
N ASN A 79 14.60 -16.04 -4.03
CA ASN A 79 15.40 -17.26 -4.09
C ASN A 79 15.47 -17.96 -2.73
N GLN A 80 15.67 -17.22 -1.64
CA GLN A 80 15.76 -17.78 -0.28
C GLN A 80 14.46 -18.45 0.14
N VAL A 81 13.31 -17.89 -0.23
CA VAL A 81 12.01 -18.54 -0.02
C VAL A 81 11.68 -19.56 -1.11
N SER A 82 12.50 -19.70 -2.16
CA SER A 82 12.21 -20.56 -3.31
C SER A 82 10.84 -20.24 -3.94
N TYR A 83 10.57 -18.96 -4.19
CA TYR A 83 9.30 -18.46 -4.71
C TYR A 83 8.87 -19.18 -5.98
N ASN A 84 7.62 -19.61 -6.01
CA ASN A 84 6.98 -20.28 -7.12
C ASN A 84 5.65 -19.59 -7.42
N LYS A 85 5.58 -18.83 -8.52
CA LYS A 85 4.40 -18.08 -8.94
C LYS A 85 3.12 -18.91 -9.12
N ASP A 86 3.25 -20.23 -9.35
CA ASP A 86 2.10 -21.11 -9.56
C ASP A 86 1.52 -21.64 -8.24
N LYS A 87 2.29 -21.54 -7.15
CA LYS A 87 1.93 -22.04 -5.80
C LYS A 87 1.81 -20.94 -4.75
N ASP A 88 2.50 -19.84 -4.95
CA ASP A 88 2.63 -18.80 -3.95
C ASP A 88 1.83 -17.57 -4.35
N THR A 89 1.21 -16.95 -3.36
CA THR A 89 0.71 -15.58 -3.49
C THR A 89 1.78 -14.65 -2.94
N LEU A 90 2.29 -13.76 -3.78
CA LEU A 90 3.24 -12.72 -3.38
C LEU A 90 2.51 -11.38 -3.28
N ILE A 91 2.75 -10.65 -2.19
CA ILE A 91 2.19 -9.31 -1.95
C ILE A 91 3.29 -8.37 -1.43
N HIS A 92 3.35 -7.14 -1.92
CA HIS A 92 4.30 -6.13 -1.42
C HIS A 92 3.60 -5.02 -0.61
N LEU A 93 4.32 -4.40 0.34
CA LEU A 93 3.79 -3.38 1.26
C LEU A 93 3.97 -1.93 0.78
N GLY A 94 4.11 -1.75 -0.53
CA GLY A 94 4.38 -0.45 -1.16
C GLY A 94 5.85 -0.03 -1.10
N ASP A 95 6.10 1.24 -1.44
CA ASP A 95 7.43 1.83 -1.58
C ASP A 95 8.32 0.95 -2.47
N ILE A 96 7.79 0.69 -3.67
CA ILE A 96 8.45 -0.10 -4.71
C ILE A 96 9.65 0.66 -5.27
N THR A 97 9.53 1.99 -5.34
CA THR A 97 10.41 2.87 -6.11
C THR A 97 11.10 3.94 -5.26
N ALA A 98 12.05 4.66 -5.90
CA ALA A 98 12.82 5.78 -5.34
C ALA A 98 13.79 5.40 -4.20
N LYS A 99 14.70 6.32 -3.83
CA LYS A 99 15.82 6.13 -2.88
C LYS A 99 16.92 5.17 -3.33
N GLY A 100 16.56 4.02 -3.90
CA GLY A 100 17.52 3.07 -4.45
C GLY A 100 17.84 3.36 -5.92
N PRO A 101 18.54 2.42 -6.60
CA PRO A 101 18.93 2.59 -7.99
C PRO A 101 17.74 2.87 -8.91
N HIS A 102 17.88 3.88 -9.78
CA HIS A 102 16.85 4.26 -10.75
C HIS A 102 16.44 3.08 -11.66
N SER A 103 17.42 2.38 -12.25
CA SER A 103 17.19 1.18 -13.06
C SER A 103 16.54 0.04 -12.26
N GLY A 104 16.87 -0.07 -10.99
CA GLY A 104 16.26 -1.03 -10.07
C GLY A 104 14.78 -0.73 -9.82
N SER A 105 14.41 0.54 -9.64
CA SER A 105 13.00 0.95 -9.51
C SER A 105 12.17 0.54 -10.73
N LEU A 106 12.68 0.79 -11.95
CA LEU A 106 12.01 0.40 -13.19
C LEU A 106 11.92 -1.13 -13.32
N SER A 107 12.98 -1.86 -12.97
CA SER A 107 13.01 -3.32 -13.05
C SER A 107 12.06 -3.99 -12.07
N VAL A 108 11.96 -3.51 -10.82
CA VAL A 108 11.01 -4.03 -9.84
C VAL A 108 9.58 -3.75 -10.29
N LEU A 109 9.26 -2.53 -10.73
CA LEU A 109 7.93 -2.19 -11.23
C LEU A 109 7.51 -3.10 -12.38
N SER A 110 8.38 -3.25 -13.38
CA SER A 110 8.11 -4.10 -14.54
C SER A 110 7.91 -5.56 -14.12
N PHE A 111 8.74 -6.09 -13.20
CA PHE A 111 8.57 -7.44 -12.66
C PHE A 111 7.21 -7.62 -11.98
N LEU A 112 6.84 -6.73 -11.06
CA LEU A 112 5.58 -6.83 -10.32
C LEU A 112 4.36 -6.72 -11.24
N GLY A 113 4.36 -5.75 -12.15
CA GLY A 113 3.27 -5.53 -13.11
C GLY A 113 3.12 -6.67 -14.11
N THR A 114 4.22 -7.18 -14.69
CA THR A 114 4.16 -8.27 -15.68
C THR A 114 3.73 -9.61 -15.10
N HIS A 115 3.95 -9.83 -13.80
CA HIS A 115 3.56 -11.04 -13.10
C HIS A 115 2.23 -10.90 -12.34
N ASN A 116 1.52 -9.77 -12.52
CA ASN A 116 0.27 -9.45 -11.80
C ASN A 116 0.39 -9.59 -10.27
N ILE A 117 1.54 -9.23 -9.71
CA ILE A 117 1.78 -9.28 -8.26
C ILE A 117 1.10 -8.07 -7.62
N THR A 118 0.16 -8.33 -6.71
CA THR A 118 -0.59 -7.28 -6.01
C THR A 118 0.18 -6.71 -4.81
N GLY A 119 -0.36 -5.67 -4.20
CA GLY A 119 0.24 -5.00 -3.05
C GLY A 119 -0.59 -3.82 -2.57
N VAL A 120 0.03 -2.99 -1.75
CA VAL A 120 -0.51 -1.68 -1.38
C VAL A 120 0.39 -0.57 -1.92
N ARG A 121 -0.19 0.62 -2.12
CA ARG A 121 0.53 1.79 -2.59
C ARG A 121 1.34 2.41 -1.44
N GLY A 122 2.62 2.69 -1.68
CA GLY A 122 3.48 3.44 -0.76
C GLY A 122 3.47 4.95 -1.00
N ASN A 123 4.04 5.72 -0.06
CA ASN A 123 4.09 7.17 -0.22
C ASN A 123 5.10 7.60 -1.29
N HIS A 124 6.18 6.84 -1.52
CA HIS A 124 7.09 7.10 -2.64
C HIS A 124 6.44 6.76 -3.98
N ASP A 125 5.65 5.68 -4.02
CA ASP A 125 4.90 5.30 -5.22
C ASP A 125 3.87 6.38 -5.60
N GLN A 126 3.15 6.92 -4.60
CA GLN A 126 2.23 8.03 -4.80
C GLN A 126 2.93 9.26 -5.39
N MET A 127 4.12 9.62 -4.89
CA MET A 127 4.88 10.74 -5.47
C MET A 127 5.27 10.51 -6.94
N VAL A 128 5.61 9.28 -7.34
CA VAL A 128 5.85 8.95 -8.76
C VAL A 128 4.58 9.13 -9.59
N ILE A 129 3.43 8.68 -9.08
CA ILE A 129 2.13 8.85 -9.77
C ILE A 129 1.83 10.33 -10.00
N GLU A 130 1.97 11.14 -8.96
CA GLU A 130 1.70 12.57 -9.01
C GLU A 130 2.64 13.28 -10.00
N TRP A 131 3.94 12.95 -9.98
CA TRP A 131 4.87 13.44 -10.99
C TRP A 131 4.45 13.02 -12.38
N ARG A 132 4.10 11.76 -12.62
CA ARG A 132 3.71 11.30 -13.97
C ARG A 132 2.47 12.03 -14.47
N ALA A 133 1.47 12.22 -13.62
CA ALA A 133 0.27 12.97 -13.95
C ALA A 133 0.59 14.44 -14.26
N TRP A 134 1.46 15.08 -13.47
CA TRP A 134 1.93 16.44 -13.72
C TRP A 134 2.67 16.54 -15.05
N LEU A 135 3.58 15.60 -15.34
CA LEU A 135 4.34 15.53 -16.60
C LEU A 135 3.40 15.45 -17.81
N ASN A 136 2.42 14.55 -17.78
CA ASN A 136 1.42 14.43 -18.83
C ASN A 136 0.61 15.72 -19.04
N TRP A 137 0.34 16.48 -17.96
CA TRP A 137 -0.39 17.74 -18.05
C TRP A 137 0.48 18.88 -18.60
N ILE A 138 1.68 19.07 -18.05
CA ILE A 138 2.55 20.17 -18.47
C ILE A 138 2.97 20.04 -19.94
N GLU A 139 3.13 18.81 -20.44
CA GLU A 139 3.52 18.55 -21.83
C GLU A 139 2.45 18.93 -22.85
N THR A 140 1.17 18.90 -22.47
CA THR A 140 0.05 19.20 -23.37
C THR A 140 -0.31 20.68 -23.39
N LEU A 141 0.19 21.48 -22.45
CA LEU A 141 -0.11 22.90 -22.36
C LEU A 141 0.41 23.69 -23.57
N GLU A 142 -0.35 24.73 -23.92
CA GLU A 142 0.04 25.77 -24.90
C GLU A 142 0.53 25.16 -26.23
N ALA A 143 -0.21 24.19 -26.78
CA ALA A 143 0.15 23.46 -28.01
C ALA A 143 1.57 22.88 -27.95
N GLY A 144 1.88 22.20 -26.84
CA GLY A 144 3.16 21.54 -26.60
C GLY A 144 4.30 22.48 -26.21
N ALA A 145 4.03 23.74 -25.87
CA ALA A 145 5.09 24.64 -25.40
C ALA A 145 5.68 24.17 -24.07
N GLY A 146 4.89 23.56 -23.20
CA GLY A 146 5.40 22.99 -21.95
C GLY A 146 6.31 21.78 -22.18
N SER A 147 6.00 20.94 -23.18
CA SER A 147 6.91 19.86 -23.59
C SER A 147 8.25 20.40 -24.11
N ARG A 148 8.23 21.44 -24.95
CA ARG A 148 9.46 22.08 -25.44
C ARG A 148 10.29 22.69 -24.30
N TRP A 149 9.64 23.37 -23.36
CA TRP A 149 10.31 23.91 -22.18
C TRP A 149 10.97 22.83 -21.33
N LEU A 150 10.27 21.72 -21.07
CA LEU A 150 10.83 20.60 -20.30
C LEU A 150 12.04 19.96 -20.98
N LEU A 151 11.99 19.76 -22.30
CA LEU A 151 13.11 19.21 -23.06
C LEU A 151 14.33 20.13 -23.00
N ASP A 152 14.13 21.45 -23.16
CA ASP A 152 15.21 22.43 -23.02
C ASP A 152 15.80 22.41 -21.61
N LEU A 153 14.96 22.36 -20.58
CA LEU A 153 15.38 22.29 -19.19
C LEU A 153 16.15 21.01 -18.87
N GLU A 154 15.74 19.87 -19.43
CA GLU A 154 16.43 18.58 -19.31
C GLU A 154 17.83 18.64 -19.95
N VAL A 155 17.94 19.20 -21.16
CA VAL A 155 19.24 19.39 -21.84
C VAL A 155 20.16 20.31 -21.03
N LYS A 156 19.64 21.42 -20.50
CA LYS A 156 20.40 22.33 -19.63
C LYS A 156 20.88 21.62 -18.37
N TRP A 157 20.03 20.81 -17.74
CA TRP A 157 20.38 20.04 -16.54
C TRP A 157 21.45 18.97 -16.79
N GLU A 158 21.38 18.24 -17.90
CA GLU A 158 22.41 17.28 -18.30
C GLU A 158 23.75 17.96 -18.54
N ASN A 159 23.76 19.08 -19.27
CA ASN A 159 24.98 19.87 -19.50
C ASN A 159 25.57 20.42 -18.20
N ALA A 160 24.74 20.88 -17.27
CA ALA A 160 25.19 21.39 -15.99
C ALA A 160 25.82 20.31 -15.11
N ASN A 161 25.23 19.10 -15.09
CA ASN A 161 25.83 17.96 -14.39
C ASN A 161 27.16 17.49 -15.00
N LEU A 162 27.41 17.81 -16.27
CA LEU A 162 28.69 17.58 -16.94
C LEU A 162 29.70 18.74 -16.76
N GLY A 163 29.39 19.71 -15.89
CA GLY A 163 30.29 20.82 -15.53
C GLY A 163 29.87 22.19 -16.07
N GLY A 164 28.68 22.33 -16.65
CA GLY A 164 28.07 23.63 -16.97
C GLY A 164 27.33 24.29 -15.79
N GLU A 165 26.96 25.56 -15.93
CA GLU A 165 26.05 26.24 -15.00
C GLU A 165 24.60 26.17 -15.51
N LEU A 166 23.63 25.96 -14.61
CA LEU A 166 22.21 26.11 -14.95
C LEU A 166 21.88 27.60 -15.04
N GLU A 167 21.77 28.12 -16.25
CA GLU A 167 21.34 29.50 -16.50
C GLU A 167 19.84 29.65 -16.19
N ASP A 168 19.50 30.59 -15.31
CA ASP A 168 18.13 30.97 -14.98
C ASP A 168 17.61 31.95 -16.03
N ASP A 169 16.71 31.49 -16.90
CA ASP A 169 16.07 32.33 -17.90
C ASP A 169 14.81 32.98 -17.31
N SER A 170 14.82 34.31 -17.20
CA SER A 170 13.71 35.07 -16.61
C SER A 170 12.36 34.86 -17.30
N ASP A 171 12.38 34.41 -18.57
CA ASP A 171 11.17 34.15 -19.36
C ASP A 171 10.46 32.83 -18.96
N ASP A 172 11.13 31.95 -18.19
CA ASP A 172 10.59 30.66 -17.77
C ASP A 172 9.79 30.73 -16.46
N HIS A 173 9.72 31.89 -15.79
CA HIS A 173 9.02 32.04 -14.50
C HIS A 173 7.59 31.46 -14.53
N LYS A 174 6.89 31.58 -15.68
CA LYS A 174 5.55 31.00 -15.84
C LYS A 174 5.57 29.47 -15.64
N TRP A 175 6.57 28.77 -16.16
CA TRP A 175 6.65 27.31 -16.08
C TRP A 175 7.08 26.84 -14.70
N TRP A 176 8.07 27.51 -14.11
CA TRP A 176 8.49 27.29 -12.72
C TRP A 176 7.33 27.44 -11.74
N SER A 177 6.45 28.42 -11.94
CA SER A 177 5.29 28.62 -11.06
C SER A 177 4.24 27.50 -11.10
N ARG A 178 4.31 26.59 -12.08
CA ARG A 178 3.39 25.44 -12.24
C ARG A 178 3.87 24.18 -11.52
N ILE A 179 5.10 24.17 -11.00
CA ILE A 179 5.61 23.05 -10.19
C ILE A 179 5.01 23.19 -8.77
N PRO A 180 4.38 22.15 -8.23
CA PRO A 180 3.85 22.19 -6.87
C PRO A 180 4.94 22.53 -5.83
N ARG A 181 4.55 23.27 -4.78
CA ARG A 181 5.52 23.67 -3.75
C ARG A 181 6.15 22.44 -3.08
N GLY A 182 7.47 22.45 -2.95
CA GLY A 182 8.24 21.38 -2.32
C GLY A 182 8.58 20.21 -3.25
N TRP A 183 8.10 20.22 -4.49
CA TRP A 183 8.53 19.28 -5.50
C TRP A 183 9.88 19.69 -6.09
N LYS A 184 10.77 18.73 -6.26
CA LYS A 184 12.10 18.92 -6.83
C LYS A 184 12.19 18.23 -8.19
N LEU A 185 12.29 19.02 -9.26
CA LEU A 185 12.61 18.49 -10.59
C LEU A 185 13.92 17.71 -10.53
N PHE A 186 14.04 16.68 -11.36
CA PHE A 186 15.20 15.78 -11.40
C PHE A 186 15.49 15.03 -10.09
N SER A 187 14.53 15.00 -9.16
CA SER A 187 14.53 14.02 -8.06
C SER A 187 14.35 12.60 -8.60
N ASP A 188 14.67 11.59 -7.78
CA ASP A 188 14.42 10.19 -8.12
C ASP A 188 12.97 9.97 -8.60
N HIS A 189 12.00 10.54 -7.89
CA HIS A 189 10.58 10.43 -8.25
C HIS A 189 10.28 11.01 -9.63
N TYR A 190 10.83 12.18 -9.95
CA TYR A 190 10.70 12.81 -11.26
C TYR A 190 11.30 11.93 -12.35
N LEU A 191 12.54 11.48 -12.16
CA LEU A 191 13.27 10.69 -13.14
C LEU A 191 12.55 9.36 -13.40
N ILE A 192 12.04 8.71 -12.34
CA ILE A 192 11.24 7.49 -12.46
C ILE A 192 9.94 7.79 -13.22
N ALA A 193 9.20 8.82 -12.84
CA ALA A 193 7.96 9.21 -13.53
C ALA A 193 8.17 9.53 -15.02
N ARG A 194 9.33 10.11 -15.37
CA ARG A 194 9.76 10.32 -16.75
C ARG A 194 9.97 9.02 -17.51
N ALA A 195 10.64 8.05 -16.88
CA ALA A 195 11.07 6.82 -17.54
C ALA A 195 10.02 5.69 -17.54
N ILE A 196 9.07 5.67 -16.61
CA ILE A 196 8.08 4.58 -16.53
C ILE A 196 7.20 4.49 -17.78
N GLY A 197 6.96 3.26 -18.22
CA GLY A 197 6.01 2.96 -19.28
C GLY A 197 4.56 3.09 -18.82
N LYS A 198 3.62 3.13 -19.78
CA LYS A 198 2.19 3.21 -19.48
C LYS A 198 1.69 2.04 -18.62
N SER A 199 2.13 0.82 -18.91
CA SER A 199 1.73 -0.38 -18.15
C SER A 199 2.13 -0.31 -16.68
N ASP A 200 3.34 0.17 -16.41
CA ASP A 200 3.88 0.26 -15.05
C ASP A 200 3.20 1.39 -14.26
N TYR A 201 2.87 2.50 -14.96
CA TYR A 201 2.06 3.56 -14.40
C TYR A 201 0.63 3.11 -14.08
N ASP A 202 -0.02 2.38 -15.00
CA ASP A 202 -1.36 1.82 -14.78
C ASP A 202 -1.34 0.81 -13.61
N TYR A 203 -0.26 0.03 -13.48
CA TYR A 203 -0.04 -0.85 -12.34
C TYR A 203 -0.02 -0.08 -11.02
N LEU A 204 0.78 0.99 -10.91
CA LEU A 204 0.82 1.85 -9.72
C LEU A 204 -0.56 2.45 -9.38
N LEU A 205 -1.32 2.86 -10.39
CA LEU A 205 -2.69 3.36 -10.22
C LEU A 205 -3.66 2.27 -9.71
N SER A 206 -3.42 1.00 -10.07
CA SER A 206 -4.27 -0.13 -9.67
C SER A 206 -4.12 -0.55 -8.20
N LEU A 207 -3.00 -0.18 -7.57
CA LEU A 207 -2.67 -0.55 -6.19
C LEU A 207 -3.61 0.16 -5.20
N PRO A 208 -4.27 -0.59 -4.29
CA PRO A 208 -5.08 0.01 -3.24
C PRO A 208 -4.25 0.62 -2.12
N LEU A 209 -4.88 1.48 -1.30
CA LEU A 209 -4.25 2.00 -0.07
C LEU A 209 -4.29 0.99 1.08
N VAL A 210 -5.34 0.15 1.13
CA VAL A 210 -5.47 -0.96 2.07
C VAL A 210 -5.84 -2.23 1.30
N LEU A 211 -5.19 -3.34 1.61
CA LEU A 211 -5.57 -4.66 1.11
C LEU A 211 -6.11 -5.50 2.28
N HIS A 212 -7.38 -5.90 2.20
CA HIS A 212 -8.07 -6.69 3.22
C HIS A 212 -8.08 -8.17 2.83
N LEU A 213 -7.70 -9.04 3.76
CA LEU A 213 -7.70 -10.49 3.63
C LEU A 213 -8.71 -11.05 4.66
N PRO A 214 -10.01 -11.15 4.32
CA PRO A 214 -11.06 -11.48 5.28
C PRO A 214 -10.91 -12.87 5.90
N SER A 215 -10.40 -13.85 5.13
CA SER A 215 -10.23 -15.22 5.65
C SER A 215 -9.18 -15.33 6.75
N GLU A 216 -8.19 -14.44 6.73
CA GLU A 216 -7.08 -14.41 7.69
C GLU A 216 -7.23 -13.28 8.72
N HIS A 217 -8.30 -12.48 8.64
CA HIS A 217 -8.55 -11.32 9.50
C HIS A 217 -7.39 -10.32 9.52
N VAL A 218 -6.87 -9.99 8.33
CA VAL A 218 -5.65 -9.18 8.13
C VAL A 218 -5.90 -7.97 7.26
N PHE A 219 -5.31 -6.85 7.65
CA PHE A 219 -5.13 -5.66 6.83
C PHE A 219 -3.66 -5.50 6.44
N LEU A 220 -3.39 -5.30 5.16
CA LEU A 220 -2.11 -4.79 4.68
C LEU A 220 -2.29 -3.31 4.37
N VAL A 221 -1.36 -2.49 4.86
CA VAL A 221 -1.35 -1.04 4.68
C VAL A 221 0.09 -0.57 4.67
N HIS A 222 0.42 0.45 3.86
CA HIS A 222 1.80 0.88 3.76
C HIS A 222 2.34 1.46 5.09
N ALA A 223 1.70 2.49 5.66
CA ALA A 223 2.19 3.12 6.88
C ALA A 223 1.45 2.67 8.15
N GLY A 224 0.11 2.68 8.14
CA GLY A 224 -0.65 2.25 9.31
C GLY A 224 -2.14 2.56 9.27
N LEU A 225 -2.84 1.97 10.25
CA LEU A 225 -4.29 2.00 10.41
C LEU A 225 -4.65 2.20 11.88
N LEU A 226 -5.69 2.97 12.19
CA LEU A 226 -6.12 3.15 13.59
C LEU A 226 -7.23 2.16 13.96
N PRO A 227 -7.23 1.60 15.18
CA PRO A 227 -8.28 0.67 15.64
C PRO A 227 -9.57 1.37 16.10
N TYR A 228 -9.53 2.69 16.31
CA TYR A 228 -10.67 3.53 16.73
C TYR A 228 -10.43 5.00 16.35
N ASP A 229 -11.48 5.83 16.35
CA ASP A 229 -11.34 7.29 16.17
C ASP A 229 -10.73 7.91 17.44
N PRO A 230 -9.50 8.45 17.39
CA PRO A 230 -8.82 9.00 18.57
C PRO A 230 -9.47 10.30 19.09
N THR A 231 -10.41 10.89 18.36
CA THR A 231 -11.18 12.07 18.81
C THR A 231 -12.35 11.73 19.73
N LEU A 232 -12.64 10.44 19.91
CA LEU A 232 -13.74 9.94 20.75
C LEU A 232 -13.21 9.07 21.90
N PRO A 233 -13.92 9.01 23.05
CA PRO A 233 -13.61 8.02 24.08
C PRO A 233 -13.64 6.61 23.49
N ILE A 234 -12.69 5.76 23.89
CA ILE A 234 -12.55 4.41 23.33
C ILE A 234 -13.77 3.51 23.59
N ALA A 235 -14.54 3.78 24.66
CA ALA A 235 -15.79 3.08 24.98
C ALA A 235 -17.05 3.73 24.37
N SER A 236 -16.89 4.75 23.54
CA SER A 236 -18.03 5.41 22.87
C SER A 236 -18.75 4.42 21.96
N LYS A 237 -20.10 4.42 21.98
CA LYS A 237 -20.94 3.61 21.07
C LYS A 237 -20.77 3.95 19.58
N ARG A 238 -19.99 4.99 19.26
CA ARG A 238 -19.61 5.37 17.89
C ARG A 238 -18.31 4.69 17.45
N GLN A 239 -17.61 3.99 18.34
CA GLN A 239 -16.39 3.26 17.99
C GLN A 239 -16.75 1.88 17.44
N PRO A 240 -16.11 1.45 16.34
CA PRO A 240 -16.44 0.19 15.68
C PRO A 240 -16.24 -1.04 16.59
N LEU A 241 -15.28 -0.97 17.52
CA LEU A 241 -14.97 -2.06 18.45
C LEU A 241 -15.84 -2.05 19.71
N ALA A 242 -16.56 -0.96 20.01
CA ALA A 242 -17.27 -0.81 21.28
C ALA A 242 -18.69 -1.41 21.28
N HIS A 243 -19.14 -1.97 20.17
CA HIS A 243 -20.46 -2.58 20.02
C HIS A 243 -20.42 -3.69 18.97
N LEU A 244 -21.44 -4.55 18.95
CA LEU A 244 -21.59 -5.54 17.89
C LEU A 244 -21.80 -4.85 16.53
N PRO A 245 -21.15 -5.32 15.47
CA PRO A 245 -21.33 -4.76 14.13
C PRO A 245 -22.74 -5.03 13.62
N LYS A 246 -23.26 -4.12 12.81
CA LYS A 246 -24.59 -4.27 12.19
C LYS A 246 -24.44 -5.13 10.93
N LEU A 247 -25.19 -6.22 10.87
CA LEU A 247 -25.26 -7.06 9.68
C LEU A 247 -26.34 -6.57 8.71
N PRO A 248 -26.16 -6.77 7.40
CA PRO A 248 -27.24 -6.63 6.42
C PRO A 248 -28.43 -7.54 6.77
N LEU A 249 -29.65 -7.10 6.45
CA LEU A 249 -30.90 -7.78 6.83
C LEU A 249 -31.03 -9.20 6.25
N ASP A 250 -30.30 -9.51 5.19
CA ASP A 250 -30.30 -10.78 4.45
C ASP A 250 -29.23 -11.78 4.94
N VAL A 251 -28.33 -11.35 5.83
CA VAL A 251 -27.30 -12.21 6.41
C VAL A 251 -27.84 -12.79 7.73
N ARG A 252 -27.80 -14.12 7.88
CA ARG A 252 -28.14 -14.77 9.16
C ARG A 252 -27.20 -14.24 10.25
N GLU A 253 -27.79 -13.71 11.32
CA GLU A 253 -27.11 -13.02 12.43
C GLU A 253 -26.09 -13.88 13.20
N ASP A 254 -26.04 -15.20 12.96
CA ASP A 254 -25.32 -16.17 13.78
C ASP A 254 -23.94 -16.62 13.24
N SER A 255 -23.50 -16.13 12.08
CA SER A 255 -22.15 -16.44 11.59
C SER A 255 -21.11 -15.49 12.21
N ILE A 256 -20.27 -16.02 13.10
CA ILE A 256 -19.10 -15.30 13.67
C ILE A 256 -18.26 -14.67 12.55
N SER A 257 -18.07 -15.36 11.42
CA SER A 257 -17.32 -14.85 10.28
C SER A 257 -17.98 -13.60 9.65
N ALA A 258 -19.31 -13.60 9.52
CA ALA A 258 -20.04 -12.43 9.01
C ALA A 258 -19.90 -11.22 9.96
N LEU A 259 -20.00 -11.45 11.28
CA LEU A 259 -19.78 -10.41 12.28
C LEU A 259 -18.34 -9.87 12.23
N ARG A 260 -17.32 -10.74 12.12
CA ARG A 260 -15.92 -10.28 12.00
C ARG A 260 -15.70 -9.45 10.74
N ASN A 261 -16.23 -9.90 9.60
CA ASN A 261 -16.12 -9.13 8.36
C ASN A 261 -16.79 -7.76 8.49
N ALA A 262 -17.98 -7.69 9.10
CA ALA A 262 -18.67 -6.42 9.34
C ALA A 262 -17.92 -5.51 10.33
N GLN A 263 -17.28 -6.06 11.36
CA GLN A 263 -16.39 -5.33 12.26
C GLN A 263 -15.16 -4.78 11.53
N GLU A 264 -14.55 -5.58 10.67
CA GLU A 264 -13.36 -5.19 9.92
C GLU A 264 -13.66 -4.07 8.93
N LEU A 265 -14.79 -4.16 8.23
CA LEU A 265 -15.27 -3.08 7.37
C LEU A 265 -15.58 -1.80 8.16
N SER A 266 -16.15 -1.89 9.37
CA SER A 266 -16.40 -0.70 10.18
C SER A 266 -15.12 -0.05 10.70
N ILE A 267 -14.04 -0.81 10.95
CA ILE A 267 -12.72 -0.23 11.22
C ILE A 267 -12.24 0.60 10.02
N LEU A 268 -12.44 0.13 8.78
CA LEU A 268 -12.04 0.84 7.58
C LEU A 268 -12.93 2.06 7.29
N ASP A 269 -14.23 1.95 7.52
CA ASP A 269 -15.23 2.93 7.08
C ASP A 269 -15.58 3.99 8.14
N ASP A 270 -15.72 3.60 9.40
CA ASP A 270 -16.27 4.49 10.44
C ASP A 270 -15.18 5.37 11.09
N ILE A 271 -13.90 5.01 10.92
CA ILE A 271 -12.77 5.76 11.46
C ILE A 271 -12.30 6.78 10.43
N LYS A 272 -12.52 8.07 10.71
CA LYS A 272 -12.22 9.18 9.80
C LYS A 272 -10.78 9.19 9.28
N GLN A 273 -9.83 8.84 10.14
CA GLN A 273 -8.41 8.80 9.82
C GLN A 273 -8.08 7.68 8.83
N ASN A 274 -8.80 6.55 8.89
CA ASN A 274 -8.63 5.43 7.97
C ASN A 274 -9.22 5.73 6.57
N ASN A 275 -10.05 6.77 6.44
CA ASN A 275 -10.52 7.30 5.16
C ASN A 275 -9.61 8.39 4.57
N ASN A 276 -8.52 8.76 5.24
CA ASN A 276 -7.63 9.80 4.79
C ASN A 276 -6.37 9.18 4.15
N PRO A 277 -6.16 9.29 2.82
CA PRO A 277 -5.00 8.72 2.14
C PRO A 277 -3.67 9.16 2.73
N TRP A 278 -3.56 10.42 3.17
CA TRP A 278 -2.35 10.91 3.79
C TRP A 278 -2.01 10.15 5.06
N VAL A 279 -3.00 9.74 5.85
CA VAL A 279 -2.78 8.96 7.07
C VAL A 279 -2.26 7.57 6.73
N LEU A 280 -2.97 6.85 5.84
CA LEU A 280 -2.63 5.48 5.44
C LEU A 280 -1.22 5.37 4.82
N LEU A 281 -0.77 6.44 4.16
CA LEU A 281 0.54 6.53 3.53
C LEU A 281 1.64 7.08 4.45
N ASN A 282 1.34 7.75 5.56
CA ASN A 282 2.37 8.50 6.30
C ASN A 282 2.37 8.35 7.82
N ILE A 283 1.34 7.77 8.45
CA ILE A 283 1.24 7.72 9.91
C ILE A 283 2.41 6.96 10.53
N ARG A 284 2.95 7.48 11.63
CA ARG A 284 3.93 6.78 12.49
C ARG A 284 3.51 6.77 13.96
N ASN A 285 2.86 7.84 14.42
CA ASN A 285 2.53 8.06 15.83
C ASN A 285 1.20 8.79 16.01
N LEU A 286 0.59 8.62 17.19
CA LEU A 286 -0.46 9.45 17.75
C LEU A 286 0.12 10.36 18.84
N ARG A 287 -0.09 11.67 18.70
CA ARG A 287 0.36 12.67 19.68
C ARG A 287 -0.54 12.66 20.93
N LYS A 288 -0.08 13.35 21.97
CA LYS A 288 -0.83 13.51 23.24
C LYS A 288 -2.18 14.21 23.06
N ASP A 289 -2.32 15.04 22.02
CA ASP A 289 -3.55 15.72 21.64
C ASP A 289 -4.45 14.88 20.71
N ASN A 290 -4.16 13.57 20.58
CA ASN A 290 -4.87 12.62 19.72
C ASN A 290 -4.75 12.88 18.21
N THR A 291 -3.84 13.77 17.78
CA THR A 291 -3.57 13.98 16.36
C THR A 291 -2.55 12.99 15.80
N VAL A 292 -2.75 12.57 14.55
CA VAL A 292 -1.82 11.71 13.82
C VAL A 292 -0.54 12.45 13.46
N SER A 293 0.58 11.73 13.42
CA SER A 293 1.87 12.30 13.05
C SER A 293 2.72 11.36 12.23
N ARG A 294 3.35 11.92 11.20
CA ARG A 294 4.40 11.28 10.39
C ARG A 294 5.81 11.39 10.98
N LYS A 295 5.98 12.10 12.10
CA LYS A 295 7.30 12.32 12.73
C LYS A 295 7.64 11.19 13.69
N THR A 296 8.84 10.63 13.59
CA THR A 296 9.38 9.66 14.55
C THR A 296 9.55 10.30 15.95
N GLY A 297 9.39 9.50 17.01
CA GLY A 297 9.60 9.93 18.41
C GLY A 297 8.59 10.94 18.97
N LYS A 298 7.60 11.40 18.19
CA LYS A 298 6.60 12.39 18.65
C LYS A 298 5.23 11.77 18.87
N GLY A 299 5.07 11.11 20.02
CA GLY A 299 3.81 10.50 20.44
C GLY A 299 3.94 9.00 20.69
N LYS A 300 2.80 8.33 20.85
CA LYS A 300 2.72 6.88 20.97
C LYS A 300 2.69 6.25 19.56
N PRO A 301 3.50 5.23 19.27
CA PRO A 301 3.41 4.49 18.01
C PRO A 301 1.99 3.98 17.74
N TRP A 302 1.52 4.13 16.50
CA TRP A 302 0.16 3.69 16.16
C TRP A 302 0.02 2.16 16.33
N ALA A 303 1.08 1.39 16.04
CA ALA A 303 1.13 -0.06 16.21
C ALA A 303 0.82 -0.47 17.66
N GLU A 304 1.45 0.16 18.65
CA GLU A 304 1.14 -0.04 20.07
C GLU A 304 -0.28 0.38 20.47
N VAL A 305 -0.89 1.31 19.73
CA VAL A 305 -2.29 1.69 19.93
C VAL A 305 -3.22 0.62 19.39
N TRP A 306 -2.90 0.05 18.22
CA TRP A 306 -3.59 -1.09 17.65
C TRP A 306 -3.55 -2.32 18.56
N ASP A 307 -2.36 -2.76 18.95
CA ASP A 307 -2.19 -3.94 19.80
C ASP A 307 -2.93 -3.81 21.14
N GLY A 308 -2.87 -2.63 21.78
CA GLY A 308 -3.59 -2.38 23.02
C GLY A 308 -5.12 -2.35 22.87
N ALA A 309 -5.65 -2.07 21.67
CA ALA A 309 -7.08 -2.19 21.40
C ALA A 309 -7.47 -3.65 21.13
N MET A 310 -6.69 -4.36 20.32
CA MET A 310 -6.92 -5.77 20.00
C MET A 310 -6.81 -6.68 21.23
N SER A 311 -5.94 -6.36 22.20
CA SER A 311 -5.85 -7.09 23.47
C SER A 311 -7.08 -6.96 24.37
N ARG A 312 -8.00 -6.04 24.06
CA ARG A 312 -9.26 -5.84 24.79
C ARG A 312 -10.44 -6.54 24.12
N CYS A 313 -10.27 -7.11 22.93
CA CYS A 313 -11.29 -7.89 22.25
C CYS A 313 -11.54 -9.22 22.97
N ALA A 314 -12.79 -9.46 23.38
CA ALA A 314 -13.20 -10.61 24.19
C ALA A 314 -14.18 -11.55 23.48
N GLY A 315 -14.36 -11.39 22.17
CA GLY A 315 -15.35 -12.11 21.37
C GLY A 315 -16.75 -11.50 21.42
N PHE A 316 -17.59 -11.85 20.45
CA PHE A 316 -18.94 -11.29 20.31
C PHE A 316 -19.94 -11.76 21.37
N GLU A 317 -19.69 -12.90 22.02
CA GLU A 317 -20.55 -13.46 23.06
C GLU A 317 -20.29 -12.84 24.45
N SER A 318 -19.21 -12.06 24.60
CA SER A 318 -18.84 -11.48 25.88
C SER A 318 -19.85 -10.40 26.31
N THR A 319 -20.61 -10.70 27.37
CA THR A 319 -21.56 -9.79 28.02
C THR A 319 -20.91 -8.93 29.11
N VAL A 320 -19.58 -8.94 29.22
CA VAL A 320 -18.87 -8.44 30.41
C VAL A 320 -18.76 -6.91 30.39
N GLN A 321 -19.76 -6.25 30.99
CA GLN A 321 -19.61 -4.92 31.60
C GLN A 321 -18.89 -5.05 32.94
N GLY A 322 -17.60 -5.39 32.88
CA GLY A 322 -16.70 -5.37 34.02
C GLY A 322 -15.82 -4.13 34.00
N THR A 323 -15.39 -3.66 35.17
CA THR A 323 -14.64 -2.42 35.45
C THR A 323 -13.27 -2.26 34.75
N GLY A 324 -12.93 -3.15 33.80
CA GLY A 324 -11.67 -3.20 33.04
C GLY A 324 -11.77 -3.00 31.52
N GLY A 325 -12.96 -2.75 30.95
CA GLY A 325 -13.08 -2.24 29.58
C GLY A 325 -12.77 -3.21 28.43
N SER A 326 -13.21 -4.47 28.49
CA SER A 326 -13.23 -5.38 27.33
C SER A 326 -14.25 -4.93 26.27
N PHE A 327 -14.03 -5.35 25.02
CA PHE A 327 -14.84 -5.01 23.85
C PHE A 327 -15.46 -6.25 23.20
N PRO A 328 -16.72 -6.18 22.72
CA PRO A 328 -17.38 -7.28 22.00
C PRO A 328 -16.87 -7.34 20.56
N CYS A 329 -15.59 -7.63 20.43
CA CYS A 329 -14.87 -7.71 19.15
C CYS A 329 -13.98 -8.94 19.12
N HIS A 330 -13.53 -9.28 17.92
CA HIS A 330 -12.39 -10.17 17.73
C HIS A 330 -11.18 -9.38 17.21
N PRO A 331 -9.95 -9.80 17.53
CA PRO A 331 -8.77 -9.13 17.04
C PRO A 331 -8.57 -9.34 15.53
N SER A 332 -7.91 -8.36 14.90
CA SER A 332 -7.45 -8.40 13.51
C SER A 332 -5.98 -7.98 13.45
N THR A 333 -5.23 -8.51 12.48
CA THR A 333 -3.79 -8.25 12.32
C THR A 333 -3.54 -7.15 11.30
N VAL A 334 -2.53 -6.28 11.52
CA VAL A 334 -2.07 -5.31 10.52
C VAL A 334 -0.61 -5.56 10.17
N ILE A 335 -0.31 -5.72 8.88
CA ILE A 335 1.06 -5.86 8.38
C ILE A 335 1.40 -4.63 7.54
N TYR A 336 2.57 -4.03 7.77
CA TYR A 336 2.91 -2.71 7.24
C TYR A 336 4.42 -2.50 7.02
N GLY A 337 4.76 -1.40 6.34
CA GLY A 337 6.12 -0.99 5.96
C GLY A 337 6.49 0.40 6.51
N HIS A 338 7.06 1.28 5.65
CA HIS A 338 7.27 2.74 5.83
C HIS A 338 8.24 3.22 6.92
N THR A 339 8.37 2.48 8.02
CA THR A 339 9.05 2.95 9.23
C THR A 339 10.41 2.29 9.42
N ALA A 340 11.28 2.34 8.39
CA ALA A 340 12.66 1.83 8.42
C ALA A 340 13.46 2.22 9.66
N SER A 341 13.18 3.39 10.25
CA SER A 341 13.83 3.83 11.49
C SER A 341 13.58 2.94 12.70
N ARG A 342 12.54 2.09 12.66
CA ARG A 342 12.23 1.09 13.69
C ARG A 342 12.77 -0.30 13.35
N GLY A 343 13.24 -0.50 12.11
CA GLY A 343 13.63 -1.83 11.64
C GLY A 343 12.45 -2.80 11.66
N LEU A 344 12.74 -4.04 12.06
CA LEU A 344 11.73 -5.09 12.18
C LEU A 344 10.86 -4.85 13.44
N ASP A 345 9.59 -4.49 13.26
CA ASP A 345 8.70 -4.04 14.35
C ASP A 345 7.53 -5.01 14.56
N ILE A 346 7.75 -6.06 15.37
CA ILE A 346 6.79 -7.17 15.55
C ILE A 346 6.11 -7.10 16.91
N HIS A 347 4.77 -7.03 16.88
CA HIS A 347 3.88 -7.18 18.02
C HIS A 347 2.92 -8.36 17.83
N ARG A 348 1.92 -8.51 18.71
CA ARG A 348 0.98 -9.64 18.65
C ARG A 348 0.00 -9.51 17.47
N TRP A 349 -0.44 -8.28 17.20
CA TRP A 349 -1.46 -7.94 16.22
C TRP A 349 -0.98 -6.94 15.16
N THR A 350 0.26 -6.46 15.25
CA THR A 350 0.88 -5.63 14.21
C THR A 350 2.27 -6.13 13.85
N MET A 351 2.63 -6.03 12.57
CA MET A 351 3.88 -6.57 12.02
C MET A 351 4.48 -5.60 10.99
N GLY A 352 5.51 -4.86 11.37
CA GLY A 352 6.25 -3.93 10.52
C GLY A 352 7.44 -4.62 9.85
N LEU A 353 7.46 -4.66 8.52
CA LEU A 353 8.46 -5.38 7.72
C LEU A 353 9.51 -4.48 7.03
N ASP A 354 9.35 -3.15 7.10
CA ASP A 354 10.34 -2.21 6.57
C ASP A 354 11.61 -2.22 7.44
N THR A 355 12.53 -3.08 7.02
CA THR A 355 13.83 -3.30 7.66
C THR A 355 14.92 -2.42 7.08
N GLY A 356 14.57 -1.45 6.22
CA GLY A 356 15.49 -0.45 5.70
C GLY A 356 16.47 -0.97 4.65
N CYS A 357 16.04 -1.85 3.74
CA CYS A 357 16.89 -2.46 2.71
C CYS A 357 17.72 -1.44 1.92
N VAL A 358 17.10 -0.33 1.49
CA VAL A 358 17.78 0.72 0.72
C VAL A 358 18.92 1.40 1.49
N TYR A 359 18.89 1.33 2.82
CA TYR A 359 19.94 1.87 3.70
C TYR A 359 21.04 0.84 4.02
N GLY A 360 21.10 -0.28 3.28
CA GLY A 360 22.10 -1.32 3.47
C GLY A 360 21.82 -2.27 4.63
N ARG A 361 20.57 -2.30 5.12
CA ARG A 361 20.13 -3.23 6.16
C ARG A 361 19.56 -4.49 5.51
N LYS A 362 18.31 -4.85 5.76
CA LYS A 362 17.69 -6.08 5.27
C LYS A 362 16.44 -5.80 4.45
N LEU A 363 16.11 -6.72 3.55
CA LEU A 363 14.78 -6.86 2.97
C LEU A 363 14.11 -8.05 3.64
N THR A 364 12.93 -7.84 4.22
CA THR A 364 12.24 -8.85 5.01
C THR A 364 10.88 -9.19 4.42
N ALA A 365 10.57 -10.48 4.42
CA ALA A 365 9.26 -11.01 4.15
C ALA A 365 8.68 -11.77 5.35
N LEU A 366 7.37 -11.73 5.45
CA LEU A 366 6.56 -12.62 6.26
C LEU A 366 5.97 -13.72 5.38
N VAL A 367 6.10 -14.97 5.81
CA VAL A 367 5.60 -16.15 5.08
C VAL A 367 4.56 -16.87 5.94
N LEU A 368 3.36 -17.04 5.38
CA LEU A 368 2.29 -17.87 5.91
C LEU A 368 2.19 -19.14 5.05
N ASP A 369 2.66 -20.25 5.60
CA ASP A 369 2.44 -21.57 5.00
C ASP A 369 0.98 -22.00 5.12
N SER A 370 0.58 -23.00 4.34
CA SER A 370 -0.71 -23.67 4.49
C SER A 370 -0.90 -24.33 5.86
N GLY A 371 -2.12 -24.32 6.40
CA GLY A 371 -2.46 -25.07 7.64
C GLY A 371 -2.28 -24.32 8.96
N HIS A 372 -1.92 -23.02 8.94
CA HIS A 372 -1.84 -22.16 10.12
C HIS A 372 -3.18 -21.96 10.86
N SER A 373 -4.31 -22.35 10.26
CA SER A 373 -5.62 -22.40 10.91
C SER A 373 -5.87 -23.65 11.77
N ARG A 374 -4.95 -24.63 11.84
CA ARG A 374 -5.17 -25.87 12.62
C ARG A 374 -3.94 -26.32 13.41
N ARG A 375 -3.77 -25.76 14.62
CA ARG A 375 -3.26 -26.39 15.88
C ARG A 375 -2.45 -25.39 16.70
N GLY A 376 -3.13 -24.70 17.60
CA GLY A 376 -2.50 -23.93 18.66
C GLY A 376 -3.52 -23.61 19.73
N THR A 377 -3.81 -24.57 20.62
CA THR A 377 -4.55 -24.30 21.85
C THR A 377 -3.73 -23.30 22.67
N LEU A 378 -4.16 -22.04 22.73
CA LEU A 378 -3.57 -21.05 23.62
C LEU A 378 -3.77 -21.54 25.06
N LEU A 379 -2.68 -21.79 25.78
CA LEU A 379 -2.73 -21.86 27.24
C LEU A 379 -3.08 -20.45 27.76
N PRO A 380 -4.05 -20.29 28.67
CA PRO A 380 -4.33 -18.99 29.27
C PRO A 380 -3.16 -18.58 30.16
N GLY A 381 -2.53 -17.43 29.88
CA GLY A 381 -1.63 -16.76 30.84
C GLY A 381 -0.17 -16.53 30.45
N ALA A 382 0.22 -16.65 29.18
CA ALA A 382 1.63 -16.52 28.78
C ALA A 382 1.96 -15.30 27.91
N TYR A 383 1.36 -14.12 28.12
CA TYR A 383 1.87 -12.88 27.50
C TYR A 383 1.54 -11.67 28.39
N GLU A 384 2.47 -11.30 29.26
CA GLU A 384 2.53 -9.95 29.82
C GLU A 384 3.21 -9.03 28.79
N GLY A 385 2.56 -7.90 28.48
CA GLY A 385 2.87 -7.04 27.34
C GLY A 385 4.21 -6.32 27.44
N HIS A 386 5.27 -6.95 26.94
CA HIS A 386 6.48 -6.27 26.51
C HIS A 386 6.66 -6.47 24.99
N ALA A 387 6.89 -5.36 24.28
CA ALA A 387 7.42 -5.40 22.92
C ALA A 387 8.67 -6.29 22.92
N LEU A 388 8.79 -7.23 21.97
CA LEU A 388 10.03 -7.96 21.76
C LEU A 388 11.06 -6.92 21.31
N GLY A 389 11.82 -6.39 22.26
CA GLY A 389 12.82 -5.37 22.03
C GLY A 389 13.96 -5.92 21.20
N VAL A 390 13.83 -5.85 19.88
CA VAL A 390 14.97 -5.76 18.97
C VAL A 390 15.11 -4.29 18.64
N ARG A 391 15.73 -3.54 19.56
CA ARG A 391 16.28 -2.23 19.26
C ARG A 391 17.75 -2.47 18.93
N ASP A 392 18.09 -2.34 17.66
CA ASP A 392 19.48 -2.14 17.25
C ASP A 392 19.86 -0.71 17.64
N ASP A 393 20.30 -0.54 18.89
CA ASP A 393 20.92 0.69 19.36
C ASP A 393 22.39 0.65 18.90
N ASP A 394 22.69 1.38 17.82
CA ASP A 394 24.05 1.69 17.38
C ASP A 394 24.58 2.85 18.26
N ASP A 395 25.47 2.54 19.21
CA ASP A 395 26.44 3.47 19.81
C ASP A 395 27.73 2.67 20.17
N ASP A 396 28.75 2.84 19.34
CA ASP A 396 30.21 2.77 19.52
C ASP A 396 30.94 1.76 20.47
N GLU A 397 32.04 1.22 19.90
CA GLU A 397 33.29 0.67 20.50
C GLU A 397 33.46 -0.87 20.69
N ASP A 398 34.38 -1.38 19.85
CA ASP A 398 35.31 -2.53 19.88
C ASP A 398 35.35 -3.46 21.11
N ASP A 399 35.15 -4.77 20.91
CA ASP A 399 36.13 -5.87 21.09
C ASP A 399 35.43 -7.25 21.20
N GLY A 400 36.00 -8.26 20.53
CA GLY A 400 35.98 -9.67 20.94
C GLY A 400 34.68 -10.48 20.94
N GLY A 401 34.49 -11.31 19.90
CA GLY A 401 34.14 -12.74 20.02
C GLY A 401 32.74 -13.19 20.50
N GLU A 402 32.13 -14.05 19.68
CA GLU A 402 31.07 -15.03 20.03
C GLU A 402 29.65 -14.53 20.37
N SER A 403 28.77 -14.54 19.37
CA SER A 403 27.69 -15.55 19.22
C SER A 403 26.65 -15.05 18.22
N VAL A 404 26.55 -15.72 17.07
CA VAL A 404 25.53 -15.48 16.06
C VAL A 404 24.18 -15.86 16.67
N LYS A 405 23.45 -14.88 17.21
CA LYS A 405 22.08 -15.06 17.69
C LYS A 405 21.16 -15.22 16.46
N SER A 406 20.68 -16.44 16.27
CA SER A 406 19.69 -16.81 15.25
C SER A 406 18.42 -15.98 15.38
N ASN A 407 17.98 -15.37 14.27
CA ASN A 407 16.68 -14.70 14.14
C ASN A 407 15.53 -15.57 14.70
N PRO A 408 14.47 -14.98 15.30
CA PRO A 408 13.29 -15.74 15.69
C PRO A 408 12.60 -16.27 14.43
N ALA A 409 12.68 -17.60 14.23
CA ALA A 409 12.27 -18.24 12.97
C ALA A 409 10.74 -18.26 12.76
N THR A 410 9.94 -18.05 13.81
CA THR A 410 8.48 -17.95 13.73
C THR A 410 7.93 -16.93 14.73
N VAL A 411 6.81 -16.29 14.37
CA VAL A 411 6.08 -15.32 15.20
C VAL A 411 4.60 -15.70 15.30
N PRO A 412 3.91 -15.42 16.43
CA PRO A 412 2.47 -15.66 16.55
C PRO A 412 1.68 -14.87 15.49
N PHE A 413 0.66 -15.48 14.88
CA PHE A 413 -0.15 -14.87 13.82
C PHE A 413 -1.64 -15.20 13.97
N GLY A 414 -2.53 -14.24 13.69
CA GLY A 414 -3.98 -14.44 13.79
C GLY A 414 -4.42 -14.99 15.15
N ASP A 415 -5.52 -15.74 15.19
CA ASP A 415 -6.12 -16.24 16.44
C ASP A 415 -5.33 -17.36 17.14
N GLY A 416 -4.44 -18.04 16.42
CA GLY A 416 -3.67 -19.16 16.96
C GLY A 416 -2.65 -19.77 16.00
N GLY A 417 -2.35 -19.08 14.91
CA GLY A 417 -1.38 -19.49 13.91
C GLY A 417 0.02 -18.95 14.20
N GLN A 418 0.92 -19.20 13.26
CA GLN A 418 2.28 -18.67 13.26
C GLN A 418 2.60 -18.12 11.87
N ALA A 419 3.64 -17.31 11.78
CA ALA A 419 4.22 -16.87 10.53
C ALA A 419 5.73 -17.00 10.61
N ARG A 420 6.40 -17.24 9.48
CA ARG A 420 7.85 -17.21 9.39
C ARG A 420 8.33 -15.85 8.94
N LEU A 421 9.44 -15.39 9.50
CA LEU A 421 10.16 -14.22 9.00
C LEU A 421 11.38 -14.67 8.22
N VAL A 422 11.57 -14.09 7.04
CA VAL A 422 12.72 -14.37 6.16
C VAL A 422 13.32 -13.05 5.74
N SER A 423 14.64 -12.91 5.89
CA SER A 423 15.35 -11.68 5.56
C SER A 423 16.63 -11.98 4.80
N VAL A 424 16.95 -11.13 3.84
CA VAL A 424 18.24 -11.08 3.14
C VAL A 424 18.95 -9.77 3.42
N GLU A 425 20.28 -9.81 3.42
CA GLU A 425 21.10 -8.60 3.53
C GLU A 425 21.01 -7.78 2.24
N CYS A 426 20.90 -6.46 2.40
CA CYS A 426 20.91 -5.51 1.31
C CYS A 426 22.24 -4.78 1.25
N ARG A 427 22.79 -4.64 0.06
CA ARG A 427 24.03 -3.88 -0.15
C ARG A 427 23.68 -2.48 -0.60
N THR A 428 24.25 -1.46 0.03
CA THR A 428 24.13 -0.10 -0.48
C THR A 428 24.75 -0.02 -1.89
N PRO A 429 24.11 0.66 -2.84
CA PRO A 429 24.75 0.98 -4.11
C PRO A 429 26.01 1.81 -3.82
N LYS A 430 27.20 1.29 -4.15
CA LYS A 430 28.45 2.04 -4.04
C LYS A 430 28.32 3.34 -4.86
N GLY A 431 28.37 4.51 -4.22
CA GLY A 431 28.52 5.79 -4.90
C GLY A 431 27.41 6.84 -4.70
N GLN A 432 26.36 6.59 -3.90
CA GLN A 432 25.48 7.65 -3.43
C GLN A 432 25.82 8.01 -1.99
N GLU A 433 26.84 8.85 -1.82
CA GLU A 433 26.91 9.68 -0.61
C GLU A 433 25.57 10.44 -0.53
N HIS A 434 24.82 10.22 0.55
CA HIS A 434 23.73 11.11 0.92
C HIS A 434 24.32 12.51 1.11
N ARG A 435 24.35 13.31 0.03
CA ARG A 435 24.45 14.76 0.16
C ARG A 435 23.12 15.22 0.77
N SER A 436 23.13 15.26 2.09
CA SER A 436 22.17 16.00 2.90
C SER A 436 22.16 17.44 2.37
N ALA A 437 21.03 17.86 1.84
CA ALA A 437 20.69 19.24 1.55
C ALA A 437 19.28 19.50 2.06
#